data_AF-C6BZW9-F1
#
_entry.id   AF-C6BZW9-F1
#
_cell.length_a   1.000
_cell.length_b   1.000
_cell.length_c   1.000
_cell.angle_alpha   90.00
_cell.angle_beta   90.00
_cell.angle_gamma   90.00
#
_symmetry.space_group_name_H-M   'P 1'
#
loop_
_entity.id
_entity.type
_entity.pdbx_description
1 polymer ?
#
loop_
_entity_poly.entity_id
_entity_poly.type
_entity_poly.pdbx_seq_one_letter_code
_entity_poly.pdbx_strand_id
1 'polypeptide(L)'
;MANMDYPGPCPSCVGIDGCSTEESKQQAVNHYCKGLEMELNSWKSRLYDVLADDKSDNLKDQIVHLKSTMKELEAVVEQMKDVCPTSLGEQEKVISGKLEDLRVHYTKAMEVLAPGWFGG
;
A
#
# COMPACT_ATOMS: atom_id res chain seq x y z
N MET A 1 19.50 1.05 16.38
CA MET A 1 18.17 1.39 15.85
C MET A 1 18.38 1.85 14.43
N ALA A 2 17.83 1.13 13.44
CA ALA A 2 18.03 1.45 12.03
C ALA A 2 17.53 2.88 11.77
N ASN A 3 18.37 3.68 11.13
CA ASN A 3 18.08 5.05 10.72
C ASN A 3 16.85 5.04 9.82
N MET A 4 15.70 5.39 10.40
CA MET A 4 14.43 5.63 9.73
C MET A 4 14.49 7.01 9.06
N ASP A 5 15.48 7.24 8.20
CA ASP A 5 15.44 8.28 7.18
C ASP A 5 14.49 7.82 6.07
N TYR A 6 13.22 7.66 6.45
CA TYR A 6 12.11 7.62 5.51
C TYR A 6 11.82 9.07 5.17
N PRO A 7 12.23 9.60 4.01
CA PRO A 7 11.69 10.86 3.55
C PRO A 7 10.20 10.58 3.36
N GLY A 8 9.36 11.23 4.19
CA GLY A 8 7.92 11.18 4.05
C GLY A 8 7.47 11.41 2.59
N PRO A 9 6.21 11.07 2.27
CA PRO A 9 5.68 11.22 0.92
C PRO A 9 6.05 12.60 0.38
N CYS A 10 6.63 12.59 -0.82
CA CYS A 10 7.39 13.67 -1.44
C CYS A 10 6.96 15.09 -1.00
N PRO A 11 7.90 16.01 -0.68
CA PRO A 11 7.62 17.43 -0.47
C PRO A 11 7.03 18.15 -1.70
N SER A 12 6.71 17.43 -2.78
CA SER A 12 6.15 17.93 -4.02
C SER A 12 4.72 17.46 -4.31
N CYS A 13 4.03 16.77 -3.39
CA CYS A 13 2.63 16.38 -3.58
C CYS A 13 1.64 17.57 -3.62
N VAL A 14 2.12 18.81 -3.47
CA VAL A 14 1.38 20.04 -3.82
C VAL A 14 1.36 20.27 -5.34
N GLY A 15 2.08 19.48 -6.14
CA GLY A 15 2.53 19.88 -7.48
C GLY A 15 1.93 19.20 -8.70
N ILE A 16 1.09 18.15 -8.58
CA ILE A 16 0.58 17.45 -9.79
C ILE A 16 -0.63 18.18 -10.40
N ASP A 17 -1.48 18.77 -9.55
CA ASP A 17 -2.48 19.75 -9.99
C ASP A 17 -1.82 21.06 -10.47
N GLY A 18 -0.54 21.28 -10.16
CA GLY A 18 0.28 22.41 -10.62
C GLY A 18 1.17 22.15 -11.83
N CYS A 19 1.16 20.93 -12.40
CA CYS A 19 1.96 20.57 -13.56
C CYS A 19 1.42 21.26 -14.83
N SER A 20 2.25 22.13 -15.42
CA SER A 20 1.88 22.97 -16.58
C SER A 20 1.85 22.22 -17.93
N THR A 21 2.37 20.98 -18.01
CA THR A 21 2.45 20.18 -19.26
C THR A 21 2.04 18.72 -19.05
N GLU A 22 1.45 18.08 -20.06
CA GLU A 22 1.01 16.68 -19.99
C GLU A 22 2.16 15.70 -19.69
N GLU A 23 3.35 15.92 -20.27
CA GLU A 23 4.53 15.09 -20.00
C GLU A 23 4.96 15.11 -18.53
N SER A 24 4.86 16.26 -17.86
CA SER A 24 5.23 16.37 -16.44
C SER A 24 4.22 15.67 -15.53
N LYS A 25 2.93 15.68 -15.89
CA LYS A 25 1.90 14.89 -15.20
C LYS A 25 2.17 13.40 -15.35
N GLN A 26 2.50 12.95 -16.55
CA GLN A 26 2.78 11.53 -16.81
C GLN A 26 4.01 11.03 -16.05
N GLN A 27 5.08 11.83 -15.96
CA GLN A 27 6.24 11.49 -15.14
C GLN A 27 5.92 11.42 -13.65
N ALA A 28 5.08 12.33 -13.15
CA ALA A 28 4.68 12.34 -11.74
C ALA A 28 3.80 11.13 -11.38
N VAL A 29 2.83 10.78 -12.24
CA VAL A 29 2.01 9.56 -12.08
C VAL A 29 2.89 8.31 -12.12
N ASN A 30 3.84 8.24 -13.06
CA ASN A 30 4.78 7.12 -13.15
C ASN A 30 5.64 6.98 -11.89
N HIS A 31 6.14 8.09 -11.34
CA HIS A 31 6.93 8.09 -10.12
C HIS A 31 6.09 7.65 -8.91
N TYR A 32 4.85 8.13 -8.81
CA TYR A 32 3.91 7.72 -7.77
C TYR A 32 3.60 6.23 -7.86
N CYS A 33 3.23 5.73 -9.05
CA CYS A 33 2.95 4.32 -9.26
C CYS A 33 4.16 3.44 -8.92
N LYS A 34 5.38 3.87 -9.26
CA LYS A 34 6.60 3.14 -8.90
C LYS A 34 6.82 3.08 -7.39
N GLY A 35 6.57 4.17 -6.66
CA GLY A 35 6.62 4.20 -5.21
C GLY A 35 5.61 3.24 -4.59
N LEU A 36 4.38 3.27 -5.10
CA LEU A 36 3.30 2.38 -4.65
C LEU A 36 3.62 0.90 -4.94
N GLU A 37 4.21 0.58 -6.09
CA GLU A 37 4.65 -0.79 -6.38
C GLU A 37 5.71 -1.31 -5.40
N MET A 38 6.65 -0.46 -5.00
CA MET A 38 7.64 -0.82 -3.98
C MET A 38 6.99 -1.09 -2.63
N GLU A 39 6.01 -0.26 -2.23
CA GLU A 39 5.25 -0.48 -1.01
C GLU A 39 4.43 -1.77 -1.06
N LEU A 40 3.74 -2.04 -2.16
CA LEU A 40 2.97 -3.27 -2.36
C LEU A 40 3.87 -4.52 -2.33
N ASN A 41 5.08 -4.45 -2.88
CA ASN A 41 6.04 -5.55 -2.79
C ASN A 41 6.53 -5.78 -1.35
N SER A 42 6.75 -4.72 -0.58
CA SER A 42 7.04 -4.81 0.87
C SER A 42 5.87 -5.43 1.65
N TRP A 43 4.64 -5.10 1.29
CA TRP A 43 3.46 -5.72 1.88
C TRP A 43 3.33 -7.21 1.52
N LYS A 44 3.59 -7.59 0.27
CA LYS A 44 3.61 -9.00 -0.14
C LYS A 44 4.58 -9.83 0.67
N SER A 45 5.79 -9.32 0.95
CA SER A 45 6.75 -10.05 1.77
C SER A 45 6.26 -10.22 3.19
N ARG A 46 5.67 -9.17 3.80
CA ARG A 46 5.08 -9.27 5.15
C ARG A 46 3.91 -10.24 5.21
N LEU A 47 3.08 -10.24 4.18
CA LEU A 47 1.94 -11.17 4.08
C LEU A 47 2.40 -12.62 3.90
N TYR A 48 3.56 -12.85 3.27
CA TYR A 48 4.11 -14.19 3.16
C TYR A 48 4.34 -14.82 4.54
N ASP A 49 4.87 -14.05 5.50
CA ASP A 49 5.08 -14.53 6.87
C ASP A 49 3.76 -14.96 7.54
N VAL A 50 2.68 -14.19 7.32
CA VAL A 50 1.34 -14.52 7.83
C VAL A 50 0.75 -15.77 7.16
N LEU A 51 0.99 -15.94 5.86
CA LEU A 51 0.49 -17.07 5.08
C LEU A 51 1.24 -18.37 5.32
N ALA A 52 2.54 -18.27 5.64
CA ALA A 52 3.41 -19.40 5.90
C ALA A 52 3.33 -19.90 7.35
N ASP A 53 2.68 -19.15 8.25
CA ASP A 53 2.53 -19.53 9.66
C ASP A 53 1.55 -20.70 9.84
N ASP A 54 1.90 -21.64 10.71
CA ASP A 54 1.11 -22.83 11.04
C ASP A 54 -0.27 -22.49 11.62
N LYS A 55 -0.45 -21.29 12.20
CA LYS A 55 -1.72 -20.81 12.75
C LYS A 55 -2.58 -20.08 11.72
N SER A 56 -2.16 -19.99 10.46
CA SER A 56 -2.88 -19.30 9.38
C SER A 56 -4.32 -19.81 9.21
N ASP A 57 -4.61 -21.06 9.54
CA ASP A 57 -5.97 -21.62 9.55
C ASP A 57 -6.94 -20.88 10.49
N ASN A 58 -6.44 -20.31 11.59
CA ASN A 58 -7.23 -19.50 12.53
C ASN A 58 -7.49 -18.08 12.01
N LEU A 59 -6.84 -17.69 10.92
CA LEU A 59 -6.86 -16.35 10.35
C LEU A 59 -7.49 -16.31 8.96
N LYS A 60 -8.23 -17.35 8.55
CA LYS A 60 -8.81 -17.47 7.19
C LYS A 60 -9.51 -16.21 6.72
N ASP A 61 -10.39 -15.64 7.53
CA ASP A 61 -11.14 -14.43 7.15
C ASP A 61 -10.20 -13.22 6.97
N GLN A 62 -9.24 -13.04 7.89
CA GLN A 62 -8.25 -11.96 7.79
C GLN A 62 -7.36 -12.13 6.56
N ILE A 63 -6.93 -13.36 6.26
CA ILE A 63 -6.14 -13.70 5.07
C ILE A 63 -6.92 -13.42 3.79
N VAL A 64 -8.22 -13.76 3.75
CA VAL A 64 -9.08 -13.45 2.61
C VAL A 64 -9.17 -11.94 2.39
N HIS A 65 -9.40 -11.16 3.46
CA HIS A 65 -9.42 -9.70 3.38
C HIS A 65 -8.07 -9.13 2.90
N LEU A 66 -6.96 -9.56 3.49
CA LEU A 66 -5.61 -9.12 3.10
C LEU A 66 -5.31 -9.41 1.63
N LYS A 67 -5.69 -10.60 1.14
CA LYS A 67 -5.53 -10.97 -0.27
C LYS A 67 -6.44 -10.13 -1.19
N SER A 68 -7.67 -9.84 -0.78
CA SER A 68 -8.60 -9.00 -1.56
C SER A 68 -8.07 -7.57 -1.67
N THR A 69 -7.71 -6.97 -0.54
CA THR A 69 -7.19 -5.60 -0.48
C THR A 69 -5.90 -5.45 -1.29
N MET A 70 -5.01 -6.45 -1.25
CA MET A 70 -3.83 -6.48 -2.12
C MET A 70 -4.18 -6.47 -3.61
N LYS A 71 -5.10 -7.34 -4.05
CA LYS A 71 -5.52 -7.39 -5.46
C LYS A 71 -6.17 -6.09 -5.91
N GLU A 72 -6.97 -5.48 -5.05
CA GLU A 72 -7.61 -4.20 -5.34
C GLU A 72 -6.59 -3.07 -5.47
N LEU A 73 -5.57 -3.04 -4.62
CA LEU A 73 -4.47 -2.07 -4.72
C LEU A 73 -3.65 -2.26 -6.01
N GLU A 74 -3.36 -3.51 -6.38
CA GLU A 74 -2.69 -3.82 -7.66
C GLU A 74 -3.53 -3.36 -8.86
N ALA A 75 -4.83 -3.64 -8.85
CA ALA A 75 -5.74 -3.21 -9.92
C ALA A 75 -5.81 -1.68 -10.03
N VAL A 76 -5.77 -0.95 -8.90
CA VAL A 76 -5.71 0.52 -8.91
C VAL A 76 -4.40 1.00 -9.52
N VAL A 77 -3.25 0.40 -9.18
CA VAL A 77 -1.96 0.74 -9.78
C VAL A 77 -1.98 0.50 -11.30
N GLU A 78 -2.49 -0.64 -11.75
CA GLU A 78 -2.61 -0.95 -13.18
C GLU A 78 -3.51 0.05 -13.90
N GLN A 79 -4.65 0.41 -13.31
CA GLN A 79 -5.55 1.43 -13.86
C GLN A 79 -4.91 2.82 -13.92
N MET A 80 -4.10 3.20 -12.94
CA MET A 80 -3.40 4.50 -12.94
C MET A 80 -2.28 4.56 -14.00
N LYS A 81 -1.67 3.41 -14.31
CA LYS A 81 -0.69 3.29 -15.40
C LYS A 81 -1.34 3.35 -16.78
N ASP A 82 -2.52 2.75 -16.94
CA ASP A 82 -3.26 2.71 -18.20
C ASP A 82 -4.01 4.02 -18.48
N VAL A 83 -4.74 4.51 -17.47
CA VAL A 83 -5.52 5.75 -17.52
C VAL A 83 -4.80 6.79 -16.68
N CYS A 84 -3.89 7.54 -17.31
CA CYS A 84 -3.18 8.65 -16.65
C CYS A 84 -4.21 9.64 -16.07
N PRO A 85 -4.43 9.64 -14.76
CA PRO A 85 -5.59 10.28 -14.19
C PRO A 85 -5.41 11.79 -14.15
N THR A 86 -6.46 12.52 -14.47
CA THR A 86 -6.44 13.99 -14.53
C THR A 86 -6.22 14.63 -13.16
N SER A 87 -6.56 13.90 -12.08
CA SER A 87 -6.26 14.23 -10.68
C SER A 87 -5.94 12.96 -9.90
N LEU A 88 -4.85 12.99 -9.13
CA LEU A 88 -4.45 11.90 -8.25
C LEU A 88 -5.15 11.95 -6.88
N GLY A 89 -5.74 13.08 -6.49
CA GLY A 89 -6.21 13.28 -5.12
C GLY A 89 -7.35 12.33 -4.70
N GLU A 90 -8.24 11.95 -5.62
CA GLU A 90 -9.28 10.96 -5.31
C GLU A 90 -8.73 9.54 -5.22
N GLN A 91 -7.82 9.18 -6.13
CA GLN A 91 -7.20 7.87 -6.15
C GLN A 91 -6.26 7.68 -4.95
N GLU A 92 -5.51 8.72 -4.57
CA GLU A 92 -4.65 8.72 -3.40
C GLU A 92 -5.45 8.52 -2.10
N LYS A 93 -6.65 9.09 -1.99
CA LYS A 93 -7.56 8.82 -0.87
C LYS A 93 -8.03 7.36 -0.84
N VAL A 94 -8.39 6.81 -2.00
CA VAL A 94 -8.79 5.39 -2.11
C VAL A 94 -7.62 4.47 -1.74
N ILE A 95 -6.42 4.75 -2.24
CA ILE A 95 -5.20 3.99 -1.96
C ILE A 95 -4.85 4.06 -0.48
N SER A 96 -4.84 5.27 0.09
CA SER A 96 -4.55 5.48 1.51
C SER A 96 -5.54 4.74 2.41
N GLY A 97 -6.84 4.76 2.07
CA GLY A 97 -7.86 3.99 2.79
C GLY A 97 -7.61 2.49 2.72
N LYS A 98 -7.30 1.95 1.54
CA LYS A 98 -6.99 0.52 1.37
C LYS A 98 -5.69 0.11 2.07
N LEU A 99 -4.67 0.96 2.08
CA LEU A 99 -3.43 0.71 2.83
C LEU A 99 -3.67 0.70 4.34
N GLU A 100 -4.55 1.55 4.84
CA GLU A 100 -4.97 1.54 6.25
C GLU A 100 -5.75 0.27 6.59
N ASP A 101 -6.73 -0.13 5.76
CA ASP A 101 -7.45 -1.39 5.94
C ASP A 101 -6.48 -2.59 5.98
N LEU A 102 -5.52 -2.62 5.05
CA LEU A 102 -4.50 -3.65 4.98
C LEU A 102 -3.63 -3.68 6.24
N ARG A 103 -3.25 -2.51 6.77
CA ARG A 103 -2.50 -2.38 8.03
C ARG A 103 -3.32 -2.89 9.22
N VAL A 104 -4.60 -2.56 9.31
CA VAL A 104 -5.50 -2.99 10.39
C VAL A 104 -5.64 -4.50 10.40
N HIS A 105 -5.92 -5.10 9.24
CA HIS A 105 -6.07 -6.56 9.12
C HIS A 105 -4.76 -7.29 9.37
N TYR A 106 -3.63 -6.73 8.92
CA TYR A 106 -2.31 -7.30 9.17
C TYR A 106 -1.97 -7.27 10.67
N THR A 107 -2.26 -6.15 11.36
CA THR A 107 -2.01 -6.02 12.80
C THR A 107 -2.82 -7.04 13.59
N LYS A 108 -4.11 -7.21 13.26
CA LYS A 108 -4.97 -8.24 13.87
C LYS A 108 -4.44 -9.66 13.64
N ALA A 109 -3.94 -9.94 12.43
CA ALA A 109 -3.30 -11.23 12.16
C ALA A 109 -2.06 -11.43 13.04
N MET A 110 -1.20 -10.42 13.15
CA MET A 110 0.01 -10.47 13.97
C MET A 110 -0.25 -10.60 15.47
N GLU A 111 -1.35 -10.05 15.99
CA GLU A 111 -1.78 -10.25 17.39
C GLU A 111 -2.03 -11.74 17.71
N VAL A 112 -2.49 -12.51 16.73
CA VAL A 112 -2.74 -13.96 16.88
C VAL A 112 -1.45 -14.77 16.67
N LEU A 113 -0.64 -14.38 15.69
CA LEU A 113 0.60 -15.10 15.36
C LEU A 113 1.68 -14.88 16.42
N ALA A 114 1.88 -13.61 16.82
CA ALA A 114 2.92 -13.14 17.73
C ALA A 114 2.36 -12.23 18.85
N PRO A 115 1.53 -12.77 19.76
CA PRO A 115 0.87 -12.00 20.81
C PRO A 115 1.84 -11.27 21.76
N GLY A 116 3.05 -11.79 21.95
CA GLY A 116 4.08 -11.19 22.81
C GLY A 116 4.83 -10.00 22.20
N TRP A 117 4.60 -9.68 20.92
CA TRP A 117 5.23 -8.54 20.24
C TRP A 117 4.33 -7.30 20.19
N PHE A 118 3.00 -7.49 20.32
CA PHE A 118 2.00 -6.42 20.18
C PHE A 118 1.21 -6.14 21.47
N GLY A 119 1.41 -6.91 22.55
CA GLY A 119 0.83 -6.67 23.86
C GLY A 119 1.81 -6.02 24.84
N GLY A 120 1.65 -4.71 25.07
CA GLY A 120 2.24 -3.95 26.17
C GLY A 120 1.19 -3.03 26.77
#